data_AF-A0A3P1BMN9-F1
#
_entry.id   AF-A0A3P1BMN9-F1
#
_cell.length_a   1.000
_cell.length_b   1.000
_cell.length_c   1.000
_cell.angle_alpha   90.00
_cell.angle_beta   90.00
_cell.angle_gamma   90.00
#
_symmetry.space_group_name_H-M   'P 1'
#
loop_
_entity.id
_entity.type
_entity.pdbx_description
1 polymer ?
#
loop_
_entity_poly.entity_id
_entity_poly.type
_entity_poly.pdbx_seq_one_letter_code
_entity_poly.pdbx_strand_id
1 'polypeptide(L)'
;MFYLARLTNNNRGYKEPSGPNYKSENATSSRTAFEATYGFGFEEWFRNERHSYEGYQYAYIEGLTSDLNPEIPILLYTLRFAENGKGSAKKLVVGVLKEWQPIAQWDGELPAEVISEWHEEMKAELGNLLESVAPEKRSAALKQLLAHSQYPEKPKPLFNVRFKMDQLDYRVAKVIDASPFGKNNSFAFELKTLDSYDAKTQKVLTDLGLN
;
A
#
# COMPACT_ATOMS: atom_id res chain seq x y z
N MET A 1 18.16 -5.27 -9.29
CA MET A 1 17.72 -5.23 -7.87
C MET A 1 16.30 -4.67 -7.81
N PHE A 2 15.54 -4.99 -6.76
CA PHE A 2 14.19 -4.43 -6.57
C PHE A 2 13.83 -4.34 -5.10
N TYR A 3 12.93 -3.42 -4.75
CA TYR A 3 12.29 -3.40 -3.45
C TYR A 3 11.04 -4.27 -3.46
N LEU A 4 10.81 -5.02 -2.40
CA LEU A 4 9.58 -5.76 -2.18
C LEU A 4 8.71 -4.99 -1.18
N ALA A 5 7.49 -4.62 -1.58
CA ALA A 5 6.55 -3.90 -0.73
C ALA A 5 5.17 -4.57 -0.69
N ARG A 6 4.60 -4.67 0.50
CA ARG A 6 3.26 -5.24 0.72
C ARG A 6 2.21 -4.14 0.61
N LEU A 7 1.16 -4.39 -0.14
CA LEU A 7 -0.09 -3.66 -0.08
C LEU A 7 -1.15 -4.44 0.69
N THR A 8 -1.95 -3.71 1.45
CA THR A 8 -3.24 -4.16 2.00
C THR A 8 -4.08 -4.87 0.93
N ASN A 9 -4.82 -5.92 1.28
CA ASN A 9 -5.63 -6.62 0.27
C ASN A 9 -6.85 -5.79 -0.10
N ASN A 10 -7.05 -5.47 -1.38
CA ASN A 10 -8.15 -4.63 -1.82
C ASN A 10 -8.88 -5.25 -3.03
N ASN A 11 -10.17 -5.55 -2.86
CA ASN A 11 -11.00 -6.12 -3.92
C ASN A 11 -11.64 -5.06 -4.85
N ARG A 12 -11.42 -3.78 -4.58
CA ARG A 12 -11.84 -2.64 -5.40
C ARG A 12 -10.72 -2.10 -6.28
N GLY A 13 -9.70 -2.94 -6.52
CA GLY A 13 -8.60 -2.63 -7.43
C GLY A 13 -7.69 -1.47 -6.98
N TYR A 14 -7.68 -1.16 -5.68
CA TYR A 14 -6.96 -0.05 -5.05
C TYR A 14 -7.44 1.34 -5.48
N LYS A 15 -8.68 1.44 -5.98
CA LYS A 15 -9.29 2.75 -6.33
C LYS A 15 -10.01 3.39 -5.16
N GLU A 16 -10.40 2.60 -4.17
CA GLU A 16 -11.12 3.03 -2.98
C GLU A 16 -11.05 1.94 -1.89
N PRO A 17 -11.31 2.27 -0.62
CA PRO A 17 -11.32 1.32 0.47
C PRO A 17 -12.29 0.15 0.26
N SER A 18 -11.83 -1.07 0.53
CA SER A 18 -12.66 -2.27 0.35
C SER A 18 -13.71 -2.45 1.44
N GLY A 19 -13.52 -1.79 2.59
CA GLY A 19 -14.36 -1.90 3.76
C GLY A 19 -14.15 -3.21 4.55
N PRO A 20 -14.85 -3.37 5.68
CA PRO A 20 -14.55 -4.39 6.69
C PRO A 20 -14.78 -5.84 6.21
N ASN A 21 -15.69 -6.05 5.25
CA ASN A 21 -16.17 -7.38 4.85
C ASN A 21 -15.16 -8.25 4.08
N TYR A 22 -13.96 -7.73 3.79
CA TYR A 22 -12.94 -8.42 2.98
C TYR A 22 -11.57 -8.51 3.67
N LYS A 23 -11.54 -8.21 4.98
CA LYS A 23 -10.33 -8.23 5.80
C LYS A 23 -10.32 -9.48 6.66
N SER A 24 -9.14 -10.05 6.90
CA SER A 24 -9.03 -11.26 7.72
C SER A 24 -9.33 -10.93 9.19
N GLU A 25 -10.25 -11.67 9.79
CA GLU A 25 -10.58 -11.60 11.23
C GLU A 25 -9.47 -12.16 12.15
N ASN A 26 -8.29 -12.49 11.62
CA ASN A 26 -7.23 -13.17 12.37
C ASN A 26 -6.48 -12.19 13.29
N ALA A 27 -7.15 -11.80 14.37
CA ALA A 27 -6.69 -10.99 15.50
C ALA A 27 -5.83 -11.77 16.52
N THR A 28 -5.38 -12.99 16.19
CA THR A 28 -4.78 -13.91 17.17
C THR A 28 -3.27 -13.75 17.37
N SER A 29 -2.65 -12.74 16.77
CA SER A 29 -1.24 -12.40 17.05
C SER A 29 -1.14 -10.97 17.57
N SER A 30 -0.19 -10.74 18.46
CA SER A 30 0.18 -9.42 19.02
C SER A 30 0.65 -8.39 17.97
N ARG A 31 0.52 -8.69 16.68
CA ARG A 31 0.77 -7.84 15.51
C ARG A 31 -0.40 -7.93 14.53
N THR A 32 -1.60 -7.57 14.99
CA THR A 32 -2.76 -7.47 14.09
C THR A 32 -2.53 -6.31 13.13
N ALA A 33 -2.57 -6.58 11.82
CA ALA A 33 -2.42 -5.55 10.80
C ALA A 33 -3.50 -4.45 10.98
N PHE A 34 -3.18 -3.21 10.61
CA PHE A 34 -4.12 -2.10 10.73
C PHE A 34 -5.45 -2.41 10.00
N GLU A 35 -5.36 -2.97 8.79
CA GLU A 35 -6.51 -3.44 8.01
C GLU A 35 -7.38 -4.49 8.71
N ALA A 36 -6.77 -5.37 9.52
CA ALA A 36 -7.48 -6.39 10.28
C ALA A 36 -8.12 -5.82 11.56
N THR A 37 -7.58 -4.72 12.10
CA THR A 37 -8.11 -4.08 13.31
C THR A 37 -9.27 -3.14 12.99
N TYR A 38 -9.20 -2.43 11.86
CA TYR A 38 -10.10 -1.32 11.53
C TYR A 38 -10.88 -1.51 10.23
N GLY A 39 -10.63 -2.59 9.49
CA GLY A 39 -11.38 -2.91 8.28
C GLY A 39 -10.91 -2.19 7.01
N PHE A 40 -9.83 -1.41 7.06
CA PHE A 40 -9.25 -0.70 5.91
C PHE A 40 -7.74 -0.46 6.09
N GLY A 41 -7.01 -0.30 5.00
CA GLY A 41 -5.57 0.03 5.01
C GLY A 41 -5.28 1.31 4.24
N PHE A 42 -4.16 1.95 4.51
CA PHE A 42 -3.82 3.24 3.90
C PHE A 42 -3.40 3.10 2.43
N GLU A 43 -2.98 1.91 2.00
CA GLU A 43 -2.65 1.62 0.61
C GLU A 43 -3.88 1.45 -0.29
N GLU A 44 -5.11 1.46 0.26
CA GLU A 44 -6.31 1.22 -0.54
C GLU A 44 -6.63 2.31 -1.55
N TRP A 45 -6.00 3.48 -1.42
CA TRP A 45 -6.08 4.60 -2.36
C TRP A 45 -4.98 4.60 -3.42
N PHE A 46 -4.15 3.54 -3.49
CA PHE A 46 -2.94 3.51 -4.32
C PHE A 46 -3.18 3.82 -5.82
N ARG A 47 -4.39 3.58 -6.34
CA ARG A 47 -4.81 3.86 -7.72
C ARG A 47 -6.07 4.73 -7.80
N ASN A 48 -6.38 5.48 -6.75
CA ASN A 48 -7.53 6.37 -6.78
C ASN A 48 -7.22 7.59 -7.67
N GLU A 49 -7.95 7.71 -8.77
CA GLU A 49 -7.77 8.74 -9.79
C GLU A 49 -8.04 10.16 -9.25
N ARG A 50 -8.82 10.31 -8.16
CA ARG A 50 -8.99 11.61 -7.47
C ARG A 50 -7.69 12.15 -6.88
N HIS A 51 -6.75 11.25 -6.58
CA HIS A 51 -5.45 11.58 -6.03
C HIS A 51 -4.38 11.70 -7.12
N SER A 52 -4.79 12.08 -8.33
CA SER A 52 -3.90 12.41 -9.43
C SER A 52 -3.83 13.92 -9.63
N TYR A 53 -2.63 14.44 -9.81
CA TYR A 53 -2.38 15.85 -10.07
C TYR A 53 -1.22 16.01 -11.06
N GLU A 54 -1.40 16.85 -12.09
CA GLU A 54 -0.39 17.12 -13.14
C GLU A 54 0.26 15.86 -13.75
N GLY A 55 -0.54 14.80 -13.94
CA GLY A 55 -0.08 13.55 -14.56
C GLY A 55 0.63 12.57 -13.60
N TYR A 56 0.73 12.90 -12.32
CA TYR A 56 1.21 12.02 -11.27
C TYR A 56 0.07 11.46 -10.44
N GLN A 57 0.10 10.16 -10.17
CA GLN A 57 -0.68 9.50 -9.13
C GLN A 57 0.07 9.63 -7.81
N TYR A 58 -0.63 10.05 -6.77
CA TYR A 58 -0.11 10.11 -5.40
C TYR A 58 -0.69 8.94 -4.60
N ALA A 59 0.16 8.28 -3.83
CA ALA A 59 -0.20 7.06 -3.13
C ALA A 59 0.59 6.87 -1.83
N TYR A 60 0.13 5.92 -1.03
CA TYR A 60 0.82 5.49 0.17
C TYR A 60 1.32 4.06 0.02
N ILE A 61 2.55 3.83 0.48
CA ILE A 61 3.11 2.50 0.69
C ILE A 61 3.72 2.46 2.10
N GLU A 62 3.18 1.62 2.99
CA GLU A 62 3.73 1.48 4.34
C GLU A 62 5.20 1.01 4.30
N GLY A 63 6.03 1.66 5.12
CA GLY A 63 7.47 1.38 5.21
C GLY A 63 8.32 2.06 4.14
N LEU A 64 7.72 2.78 3.17
CA LEU A 64 8.49 3.58 2.22
C LEU A 64 8.98 4.86 2.89
N THR A 65 10.29 5.06 2.87
CA THR A 65 10.99 6.21 3.45
C THR A 65 11.79 6.96 2.38
N SER A 66 12.08 8.24 2.62
CA SER A 66 12.73 9.12 1.63
C SER A 66 14.21 8.79 1.36
N ASP A 67 14.83 7.93 2.18
CA ASP A 67 16.22 7.48 2.04
C ASP A 67 16.40 6.27 1.10
N LEU A 68 15.29 5.67 0.63
CA LEU A 68 15.32 4.60 -0.36
C LEU A 68 15.64 5.14 -1.76
N ASN A 69 16.33 4.34 -2.58
CA ASN A 69 16.77 4.76 -3.92
C ASN A 69 15.60 4.72 -4.93
N PRO A 70 15.11 5.86 -5.46
CA PRO A 70 13.99 5.91 -6.41
C PRO A 70 14.27 5.24 -7.76
N GLU A 71 15.53 4.97 -8.11
CA GLU A 71 15.90 4.26 -9.33
C GLU A 71 15.67 2.73 -9.24
N ILE A 72 15.45 2.21 -8.03
CA ILE A 72 15.19 0.78 -7.81
C ILE A 72 13.68 0.54 -7.88
N PRO A 73 13.19 -0.32 -8.80
CA PRO A 73 11.76 -0.59 -8.94
C PRO A 73 11.18 -1.27 -7.70
N ILE A 74 9.88 -1.07 -7.47
CA ILE A 74 9.14 -1.70 -6.37
C ILE A 74 8.24 -2.80 -6.93
N LEU A 75 8.48 -4.04 -6.50
CA LEU A 75 7.55 -5.14 -6.67
C LEU A 75 6.48 -5.07 -5.58
N LEU A 76 5.24 -4.88 -6.00
CA LEU A 76 4.07 -4.77 -5.14
C LEU A 76 3.41 -6.13 -5.02
N TYR A 77 3.13 -6.57 -3.79
CA TYR A 77 2.40 -7.80 -3.53
C TYR A 77 1.34 -7.60 -2.44
N THR A 78 0.34 -8.47 -2.41
CA THR A 78 -0.67 -8.50 -1.33
C THR A 78 -0.81 -9.89 -0.75
N LEU A 79 -1.46 -9.99 0.41
CA LEU A 79 -1.77 -11.24 1.08
C LEU A 79 -3.25 -11.59 0.91
N ARG A 80 -3.54 -12.70 0.22
CA ARG A 80 -4.89 -13.26 0.16
C ARG A 80 -5.00 -14.45 1.10
N PHE A 81 -5.83 -14.30 2.13
CA PHE A 81 -6.17 -15.41 3.03
C PHE A 81 -7.15 -16.36 2.35
N ALA A 82 -7.11 -17.63 2.73
CA ALA A 82 -8.13 -18.60 2.31
C ALA A 82 -9.51 -18.15 2.81
N GLU A 83 -10.54 -18.37 1.99
CA GLU A 83 -11.93 -18.25 2.43
C GLU A 83 -12.08 -19.13 3.68
N ASN A 84 -12.55 -18.54 4.79
CA ASN A 84 -12.64 -19.11 6.16
C ASN A 84 -11.43 -18.94 7.09
N GLY A 85 -10.39 -18.17 6.71
CA GLY A 85 -9.26 -17.84 7.61
C GLY A 85 -8.37 -19.02 8.01
N LYS A 86 -8.67 -20.23 7.51
CA LYS A 86 -7.91 -21.47 7.72
C LYS A 86 -6.98 -21.69 6.54
N GLY A 87 -5.70 -21.34 6.72
CA GLY A 87 -4.64 -21.58 5.74
C GLY A 87 -3.56 -20.50 5.78
N SER A 88 -2.40 -20.79 5.18
CA SER A 88 -1.37 -19.77 4.96
C SER A 88 -1.85 -18.73 3.95
N ALA A 89 -1.56 -17.45 4.23
CA ALA A 89 -1.84 -16.38 3.27
C ALA A 89 -1.06 -16.64 1.98
N LYS A 90 -1.74 -16.59 0.84
CA LYS A 90 -1.09 -16.62 -0.47
C LYS A 90 -0.59 -15.21 -0.77
N LYS A 91 0.68 -15.07 -1.11
CA LYS A 91 1.20 -13.80 -1.61
C LYS A 91 0.90 -13.69 -3.09
N LEU A 92 0.29 -12.59 -3.50
CA LEU A 92 -0.08 -12.34 -4.89
C LEU A 92 0.64 -11.11 -5.39
N VAL A 93 1.30 -11.19 -6.54
CA VAL A 93 1.81 -10.00 -7.21
C VAL A 93 0.65 -9.09 -7.58
N VAL A 94 0.75 -7.83 -7.16
CA VAL A 94 -0.18 -6.77 -7.54
C VAL A 94 0.35 -6.03 -8.76
N GLY A 95 1.65 -5.84 -8.85
CA GLY A 95 2.28 -5.17 -9.98
C GLY A 95 3.73 -4.77 -9.73
N VAL A 96 4.31 -4.05 -10.68
CA VAL A 96 5.62 -3.43 -10.54
C VAL A 96 5.47 -1.92 -10.74
N LEU A 97 6.02 -1.15 -9.80
CA LEU A 97 6.22 0.27 -9.95
C LEU A 97 7.65 0.51 -10.42
N LYS A 98 7.80 0.87 -11.70
CA LYS A 98 9.11 0.94 -12.37
C LYS A 98 9.90 2.17 -11.97
N GLU A 99 9.24 3.32 -12.02
CA GLU A 99 9.78 4.62 -11.62
C GLU A 99 8.84 5.24 -10.59
N TRP A 100 9.42 5.81 -9.55
CA TRP A 100 8.69 6.42 -8.45
C TRP A 100 9.51 7.51 -7.79
N GLN A 101 8.82 8.40 -7.08
CA GLN A 101 9.46 9.51 -6.38
C GLN A 101 8.92 9.57 -4.94
N PRO A 102 9.78 9.58 -3.91
CA PRO A 102 9.34 9.80 -2.55
C PRO A 102 8.81 11.22 -2.39
N ILE A 103 7.70 11.37 -1.68
CA ILE A 103 7.18 12.68 -1.30
C ILE A 103 7.86 13.08 -0.01
N ALA A 104 8.93 13.87 -0.11
CA ALA A 104 9.68 14.34 1.06
C ALA A 104 9.06 15.60 1.68
N GLN A 105 8.45 16.48 0.87
CA GLN A 105 7.82 17.71 1.32
C GLN A 105 6.62 18.07 0.43
N TRP A 106 5.47 18.30 1.03
CA TRP A 106 4.23 18.60 0.28
C TRP A 106 4.14 20.03 -0.24
N ASP A 107 4.67 20.98 0.53
CA ASP A 107 4.52 22.42 0.29
C ASP A 107 5.19 22.88 -1.03
N GLY A 108 6.00 22.02 -1.67
CA GLY A 108 6.57 22.24 -3.00
C GLY A 108 6.09 21.27 -4.10
N GLU A 109 5.26 20.28 -3.76
CA GLU A 109 4.84 19.21 -4.68
C GLU A 109 3.38 19.34 -5.11
N LEU A 110 2.55 20.05 -4.34
CA LEU A 110 1.14 20.31 -4.63
C LEU A 110 0.70 21.68 -4.08
N PRO A 111 -0.29 22.31 -4.71
CA PRO A 111 -0.98 23.46 -4.12
C PRO A 111 -1.61 23.12 -2.76
N ALA A 112 -1.64 24.10 -1.84
CA ALA A 112 -2.16 23.91 -0.50
C ALA A 112 -3.65 23.51 -0.49
N GLU A 113 -4.41 23.98 -1.48
CA GLU A 113 -5.83 23.68 -1.64
C GLU A 113 -6.05 22.20 -1.97
N VAL A 114 -5.24 21.63 -2.87
CA VAL A 114 -5.28 20.21 -3.25
C VAL A 114 -4.92 19.32 -2.06
N ILE A 115 -3.88 19.71 -1.31
CA ILE A 115 -3.46 19.02 -0.08
C ILE A 115 -4.61 18.98 0.93
N SER A 116 -5.28 20.11 1.13
CA SER A 116 -6.40 20.22 2.08
C SER A 116 -7.62 19.42 1.63
N GLU A 117 -7.96 19.44 0.35
CA GLU A 117 -9.07 18.69 -0.23
C GLU A 117 -8.90 17.19 -0.02
N TRP A 118 -7.76 16.64 -0.46
CA TRP A 118 -7.47 15.21 -0.32
C TRP A 118 -7.43 14.75 1.14
N HIS A 119 -6.91 15.59 2.05
CA HIS A 119 -6.91 15.28 3.48
C HIS A 119 -8.34 15.16 4.05
N GLU A 120 -9.23 16.11 3.74
CA GLU A 120 -10.60 16.05 4.22
C GLU A 120 -11.40 14.91 3.57
N GLU A 121 -11.17 14.59 2.29
CA GLU A 121 -11.77 13.42 1.66
C GLU A 121 -11.39 12.11 2.36
N MET A 122 -10.09 11.88 2.58
CA MET A 122 -9.61 10.70 3.30
C MET A 122 -10.20 10.60 4.71
N LYS A 123 -10.28 11.72 5.41
CA LYS A 123 -10.84 11.78 6.76
C LYS A 123 -12.35 11.50 6.77
N ALA A 124 -13.09 11.98 5.78
CA ALA A 124 -14.52 11.70 5.63
C ALA A 124 -14.76 10.22 5.32
N GLU A 125 -14.01 9.66 4.36
CA GLU A 125 -14.08 8.22 4.03
C GLU A 125 -13.69 7.35 5.22
N LEU A 126 -12.64 7.74 5.94
CA LEU A 126 -12.26 7.11 7.20
C LEU A 126 -13.40 7.18 8.22
N GLY A 127 -14.01 8.35 8.42
CA GLY A 127 -15.16 8.54 9.31
C GLY A 127 -16.28 7.55 9.01
N ASN A 128 -16.66 7.44 7.73
CA ASN A 128 -17.69 6.50 7.26
C ASN A 128 -17.29 5.04 7.54
N LEU A 129 -16.03 4.67 7.29
CA LEU A 129 -15.53 3.32 7.57
C LEU A 129 -15.56 3.00 9.07
N LEU A 130 -15.23 3.98 9.92
CA LEU A 130 -15.22 3.83 11.37
C LEU A 130 -16.60 3.68 12.00
N GLU A 131 -17.69 4.02 11.31
CA GLU A 131 -19.05 3.73 11.79
C GLU A 131 -19.26 2.23 12.01
N SER A 132 -18.62 1.39 11.18
CA SER A 132 -18.64 -0.07 11.28
C SER A 132 -17.70 -0.62 12.36
N VAL A 133 -16.81 0.21 12.91
CA VAL A 133 -15.82 -0.17 13.94
C VAL A 133 -16.39 0.12 15.33
N ALA A 134 -16.05 -0.75 16.29
CA ALA A 134 -16.44 -0.59 17.70
C ALA A 134 -16.01 0.79 18.25
N PRO A 135 -16.90 1.55 18.95
CA PRO A 135 -16.64 2.93 19.37
C PRO A 135 -15.30 3.17 20.07
N GLU A 136 -14.89 2.23 20.92
CA GLU A 136 -13.65 2.28 21.70
C GLU A 136 -12.37 2.20 20.85
N LYS A 137 -12.46 1.70 19.61
CA LYS A 137 -11.33 1.60 18.67
C LYS A 137 -11.22 2.80 17.72
N ARG A 138 -12.27 3.63 17.60
CA ARG A 138 -12.34 4.73 16.62
C ARG A 138 -11.29 5.83 16.85
N SER A 139 -11.05 6.19 18.11
CA SER A 139 -10.05 7.22 18.46
C SER A 139 -8.63 6.78 18.08
N ALA A 140 -8.29 5.50 18.30
CA ALA A 140 -6.99 4.95 17.91
C ALA A 140 -6.79 4.92 16.38
N ALA A 141 -7.85 4.64 15.62
CA ALA A 141 -7.81 4.66 14.15
C ALA A 141 -7.60 6.07 13.58
N LEU A 142 -8.31 7.08 14.12
CA LEU A 142 -8.12 8.49 13.75
C LEU A 142 -6.71 8.97 14.11
N LYS A 143 -6.19 8.58 15.27
CA LYS A 143 -4.83 8.91 15.68
C LYS A 143 -3.78 8.35 14.72
N GLN A 144 -4.03 7.22 14.06
CA GLN A 144 -3.11 6.64 13.08
C GLN A 144 -3.05 7.43 11.76
N LEU A 145 -4.20 7.95 11.27
CA LEU A 145 -4.20 8.93 10.16
C LEU A 145 -3.28 10.12 10.50
N LEU A 146 -3.37 10.60 11.74
CA LEU A 146 -2.55 11.71 12.24
C LEU A 146 -1.08 11.31 12.49
N ALA A 147 -0.81 10.08 12.89
CA ALA A 147 0.55 9.59 13.17
C ALA A 147 1.36 9.32 11.90
N HIS A 148 0.70 8.95 10.81
CA HIS A 148 1.31 8.80 9.49
C HIS A 148 1.38 10.11 8.70
N SER A 149 0.68 11.16 9.15
CA SER A 149 1.05 12.52 8.78
C SER A 149 2.43 12.79 9.38
N GLN A 150 3.47 12.88 8.55
CA GLN A 150 4.85 13.13 9.01
C GLN A 150 5.03 14.51 9.67
N TYR A 151 3.94 15.24 9.95
CA TYR A 151 3.91 16.64 10.35
C TYR A 151 2.73 16.90 11.30
N PRO A 152 2.91 16.76 12.64
CA PRO A 152 1.84 16.97 13.61
C PRO A 152 1.21 18.37 13.60
N GLU A 153 1.86 19.37 12.96
CA GLU A 153 1.42 20.76 12.93
C GLU A 153 0.76 21.20 11.59
N LYS A 154 0.70 20.33 10.57
CA LYS A 154 0.01 20.63 9.30
C LYS A 154 -0.75 19.40 8.80
N PRO A 155 -2.10 19.42 8.70
CA PRO A 155 -2.87 18.32 8.14
C PRO A 155 -2.43 18.08 6.69
N LYS A 156 -1.96 16.86 6.39
CA LYS A 156 -1.43 16.47 5.09
C LYS A 156 -1.99 15.09 4.71
N PRO A 157 -2.27 14.82 3.42
CA PRO A 157 -2.65 13.49 2.97
C PRO A 157 -1.58 12.47 3.33
N LEU A 158 -1.97 11.20 3.40
CA LEU A 158 -1.09 10.12 3.81
C LEU A 158 -0.01 9.74 2.79
N PHE A 159 0.04 10.36 1.62
CA PHE A 159 0.92 9.88 0.54
C PHE A 159 2.40 10.10 0.82
N ASN A 160 3.19 9.09 0.50
CA ASN A 160 4.66 9.12 0.61
C ASN A 160 5.35 8.78 -0.71
N VAL A 161 4.58 8.50 -1.76
CA VAL A 161 5.08 8.24 -3.11
C VAL A 161 4.21 8.89 -4.17
N ARG A 162 4.84 9.32 -5.26
CA ARG A 162 4.15 9.62 -6.51
C ARG A 162 4.79 8.91 -7.70
N PHE A 163 4.01 8.71 -8.74
CA PHE A 163 4.46 8.08 -9.99
C PHE A 163 3.53 8.43 -11.14
N LYS A 164 4.02 8.32 -12.38
CA LYS A 164 3.13 8.38 -13.55
C LYS A 164 2.42 7.04 -13.73
N MET A 165 1.14 7.06 -14.10
CA MET A 165 0.33 5.85 -14.20
C MET A 165 0.87 4.82 -15.22
N ASP A 166 1.61 5.25 -16.24
CA ASP A 166 2.28 4.37 -17.20
C ASP A 166 3.49 3.61 -16.61
N GLN A 167 4.00 4.04 -15.46
CA GLN A 167 5.08 3.36 -14.72
C GLN A 167 4.57 2.25 -13.80
N LEU A 168 3.26 2.14 -13.62
CA LEU A 168 2.63 1.07 -12.86
C LEU A 168 2.17 -0.07 -13.78
N ASP A 169 2.89 -1.18 -13.74
CA ASP A 169 2.47 -2.43 -14.38
C ASP A 169 1.56 -3.22 -13.43
N TYR A 170 0.27 -2.91 -13.43
CA TYR A 170 -0.73 -3.54 -12.56
C TYR A 170 -1.18 -4.92 -13.08
N ARG A 171 -0.99 -5.98 -12.29
CA ARG A 171 -1.17 -7.39 -12.67
C ARG A 171 -1.90 -8.27 -11.64
N VAL A 172 -2.97 -7.78 -11.02
CA VAL A 172 -3.75 -8.56 -10.03
C VAL A 172 -4.42 -9.84 -10.61
N ALA A 173 -4.62 -9.92 -11.93
CA ALA A 173 -5.33 -11.02 -12.56
C ALA A 173 -4.50 -12.31 -12.79
N LYS A 174 -3.16 -12.23 -12.78
CA LYS A 174 -2.30 -13.41 -12.88
C LYS A 174 -1.95 -13.81 -11.46
N VAL A 175 -2.42 -14.97 -10.99
CA VAL A 175 -2.01 -15.54 -9.69
C VAL A 175 -0.52 -15.91 -9.78
N ILE A 176 0.34 -14.90 -9.65
CA ILE A 176 1.77 -15.08 -9.50
C ILE A 176 1.99 -15.20 -7.99
N ASP A 177 2.34 -16.40 -7.56
CA ASP A 177 2.67 -16.67 -6.18
C ASP A 177 3.96 -15.93 -5.80
N ALA A 178 3.83 -14.94 -4.93
CA ALA A 178 4.94 -14.14 -4.41
C ALA A 178 5.55 -14.75 -3.13
N SER A 179 5.08 -15.94 -2.69
CA SER A 179 5.65 -16.64 -1.53
C SER A 179 7.16 -16.89 -1.65
N PRO A 180 7.71 -17.18 -2.86
CA PRO A 180 9.16 -17.28 -3.04
C PRO A 180 9.89 -15.96 -2.82
N PHE A 181 9.23 -14.80 -2.97
CA PHE A 181 9.90 -13.49 -3.07
C PHE A 181 10.33 -12.93 -1.70
N GLY A 182 9.74 -13.40 -0.61
CA GLY A 182 10.13 -12.99 0.73
C GLY A 182 9.48 -13.86 1.80
N LYS A 183 10.18 -14.06 2.92
CA LYS A 183 9.67 -14.85 4.06
C LYS A 183 8.82 -14.02 5.01
N ASN A 184 9.00 -12.69 5.02
CA ASN A 184 8.30 -11.82 5.94
C ASN A 184 6.94 -11.42 5.40
N ASN A 185 5.96 -11.32 6.29
CA ASN A 185 4.60 -10.84 5.99
C ASN A 185 4.36 -9.43 6.52
N SER A 186 5.35 -8.81 7.19
CA SER A 186 5.24 -7.44 7.66
C SER A 186 5.26 -6.45 6.49
N PHE A 187 4.75 -5.25 6.72
CA PHE A 187 4.82 -4.11 5.83
C PHE A 187 6.23 -3.48 5.79
N ALA A 188 7.27 -4.32 5.75
CA ALA A 188 8.66 -3.89 5.68
C ALA A 188 9.13 -3.86 4.21
N PHE A 189 9.96 -2.88 3.87
CA PHE A 189 10.68 -2.83 2.61
C PHE A 189 11.89 -3.76 2.66
N GLU A 190 11.97 -4.69 1.71
CA GLU A 190 13.11 -5.59 1.57
C GLU A 190 13.79 -5.35 0.21
N LEU A 191 15.09 -5.02 0.22
CA LEU A 191 15.90 -5.01 -1.00
C LEU A 191 16.23 -6.44 -1.41
N LYS A 192 15.99 -6.77 -2.68
CA LYS A 192 16.19 -8.10 -3.26
C LYS A 192 17.02 -8.05 -4.55
N THR A 193 17.70 -9.16 -4.83
CA THR A 193 18.43 -9.40 -6.06
C THR A 193 17.88 -10.64 -6.75
N LEU A 194 17.87 -10.66 -8.09
CA LEU A 194 17.37 -11.81 -8.86
C LEU A 194 18.12 -13.10 -8.53
N ASP A 195 19.45 -12.99 -8.36
CA ASP A 195 20.33 -14.13 -8.08
C ASP A 195 20.00 -14.86 -6.78
N SER A 196 19.21 -14.26 -5.89
CA SER A 196 18.74 -14.89 -4.65
C SER A 196 17.61 -15.91 -4.84
N TYR A 197 17.08 -16.05 -6.06
CA TYR A 197 15.94 -16.91 -6.37
C TYR A 197 16.26 -18.05 -7.34
N ASP A 198 15.41 -19.08 -7.38
CA ASP A 198 15.49 -20.14 -8.37
C ASP A 198 15.21 -19.65 -9.81
N ALA A 199 15.64 -20.41 -10.82
CA ALA A 199 15.52 -20.03 -12.23
C ALA A 199 14.08 -19.78 -12.69
N LYS A 200 13.10 -20.47 -12.09
CA LYS A 200 11.68 -20.29 -12.41
C LYS A 200 11.20 -18.93 -11.91
N THR A 201 11.58 -18.57 -10.70
CA THR A 201 11.27 -17.29 -10.06
C THR A 201 11.98 -16.14 -10.75
N GLN A 202 13.27 -16.31 -11.08
CA GLN A 202 14.01 -15.32 -11.86
C GLN A 202 13.30 -15.02 -13.18
N LYS A 203 12.88 -16.04 -13.92
CA LYS A 203 12.13 -15.86 -15.17
C LYS A 203 10.86 -15.02 -14.97
N VAL A 204 10.09 -15.30 -13.92
CA VAL A 204 8.87 -14.53 -13.59
C VAL A 204 9.20 -13.07 -13.28
N LEU A 205 10.25 -12.81 -12.50
CA LEU A 205 10.67 -11.45 -12.15
C LEU A 205 11.18 -10.69 -13.39
N THR A 206 11.93 -11.34 -14.27
CA THR A 206 12.35 -10.77 -15.56
C THR A 206 11.16 -10.49 -16.49
N ASP A 207 10.15 -11.37 -16.55
CA ASP A 207 8.90 -11.17 -17.31
C ASP A 207 8.03 -10.01 -16.73
N LEU A 208 8.33 -9.59 -15.49
CA LEU A 208 7.77 -8.40 -14.84
C LEU A 208 8.61 -7.14 -15.07
N GLY A 209 9.73 -7.26 -15.81
CA GLY A 209 10.64 -6.15 -16.09
C GLY A 209 11.63 -5.83 -14.98
N LEU A 210 11.83 -6.75 -14.02
CA LEU A 210 12.84 -6.62 -12.97
C LEU A 210 14.14 -7.27 -13.44
N ASN A 211 15.23 -6.49 -13.40
CA ASN A 211 16.60 -6.90 -13.70
C ASN A 211 17.50 -6.70 -12.47
#